data_AF-A0A938MWX6-F1
#
_entry.id   AF-A0A938MWX6-F1
#
_cell.length_a   1.000
_cell.length_b   1.000
_cell.length_c   1.000
_cell.angle_alpha   90.00
_cell.angle_beta   90.00
_cell.angle_gamma   90.00
#
_symmetry.space_group_name_H-M   'P 1'
#
loop_
_entity.id
_entity.type
_entity.pdbx_description
1 polymer ?
#
loop_
_entity_poly.entity_id
_entity_poly.type
_entity_poly.pdbx_seq_one_letter_code
_entity_poly.pdbx_strand_id
1 'polypeptide(L)'
;MDDDPYWDMIQERWDAIILMVNAFRGKDQIIEFDVAEQKIYSYPAGDYINTLRERTRDETAHQFAEAERHNQFILFVKDAQNRQLRSYVLDLPE
;
A
#
# COMPACT_ATOMS: atom_id res chain seq x y z
N MET A 1 15.94 -6.07 -8.56
CA MET A 1 15.01 -5.33 -7.67
C MET A 1 15.84 -4.91 -6.44
N ASP A 2 17.00 -4.28 -6.67
CA ASP A 2 18.05 -4.12 -5.65
C ASP A 2 18.33 -2.65 -5.31
N ASP A 3 17.64 -1.71 -5.97
CA ASP A 3 17.78 -0.25 -5.76
C ASP A 3 16.49 0.39 -5.21
N ASP A 4 15.53 -0.40 -4.73
CA ASP A 4 14.33 0.17 -4.11
C ASP A 4 14.62 0.51 -2.63
N PRO A 5 14.66 1.80 -2.26
CA PRO A 5 15.10 2.24 -0.94
C PRO A 5 14.17 1.83 0.20
N TYR A 6 12.95 1.39 -0.12
CA TYR A 6 11.97 0.99 0.89
C TYR A 6 11.77 -0.52 0.98
N TRP A 7 12.35 -1.31 0.06
CA TRP A 7 12.10 -2.74 -0.02
C TRP A 7 12.57 -3.49 1.23
N ASP A 8 13.76 -3.19 1.73
CA ASP A 8 14.28 -3.80 2.96
C ASP A 8 13.35 -3.52 4.15
N MET A 9 12.83 -2.28 4.25
CA MET A 9 11.88 -1.91 5.31
C MET A 9 10.54 -2.64 5.18
N ILE A 10 10.04 -2.84 3.96
CA ILE A 10 8.83 -3.61 3.69
C ILE A 10 9.04 -5.06 4.12
N GLN A 11 10.19 -5.66 3.79
CA GLN A 11 10.53 -7.04 4.17
C GLN A 11 10.63 -7.20 5.70
N GLU A 12 11.28 -6.27 6.40
CA GLU A 12 11.37 -6.27 7.86
C GLU A 12 10.00 -6.18 8.56
N ARG A 13 9.02 -5.54 7.91
CA ARG A 13 7.66 -5.35 8.44
C ARG A 13 6.62 -6.25 7.78
N TRP A 14 7.04 -7.20 6.95
CA TRP A 14 6.15 -7.96 6.09
C TRP A 14 5.05 -8.67 6.87
N ASP A 15 5.40 -9.35 7.96
CA ASP A 15 4.45 -10.06 8.82
C ASP A 15 3.37 -9.13 9.38
N ALA A 16 3.74 -7.92 9.78
CA ALA A 16 2.79 -6.93 10.31
C ALA A 16 1.89 -6.35 9.21
N ILE A 17 2.43 -6.16 8.00
CA ILE A 17 1.67 -5.72 6.83
C ILE A 17 0.63 -6.77 6.47
N ILE A 18 1.05 -8.04 6.34
CA ILE A 18 0.16 -9.16 6.02
C ILE A 18 -0.89 -9.37 7.12
N LEU A 19 -0.52 -9.24 8.39
CA LEU A 19 -1.49 -9.28 9.48
C LEU A 19 -2.58 -8.22 9.32
N MET A 20 -2.21 -6.99 8.97
CA MET A 20 -3.16 -5.90 8.72
C MET A 20 -4.05 -6.21 7.52
N VAL A 21 -3.46 -6.63 6.39
CA VAL A 21 -4.24 -6.98 5.19
C VAL A 21 -5.25 -8.09 5.49
N ASN A 22 -4.82 -9.14 6.19
CA ASN A 22 -5.68 -10.25 6.57
C ASN A 22 -6.79 -9.84 7.54
N ALA A 23 -6.51 -8.94 8.50
CA ALA A 23 -7.51 -8.43 9.43
C ALA A 23 -8.66 -7.68 8.73
N PHE A 24 -8.40 -7.12 7.55
CA PHE A 24 -9.38 -6.41 6.74
C PHE A 24 -9.68 -7.10 5.40
N ARG A 25 -9.34 -8.39 5.25
CA ARG A 25 -9.55 -9.15 4.01
C ARG A 25 -11.02 -9.12 3.60
N GLY A 26 -11.27 -8.86 2.32
CA GLY A 26 -12.63 -8.72 1.77
C GLY A 26 -13.29 -7.35 2.05
N LYS A 27 -12.53 -6.39 2.58
CA LYS A 27 -12.90 -4.97 2.58
C LYS A 27 -11.97 -4.25 1.61
N ASP A 28 -12.53 -3.35 0.81
CA ASP A 28 -11.78 -2.53 -0.13
C ASP A 28 -10.91 -1.54 0.67
N GLN A 29 -9.67 -1.95 0.97
CA GLN A 29 -8.74 -1.20 1.81
C GLN A 29 -7.40 -1.01 1.11
N ILE A 30 -6.81 0.15 1.35
CA ILE A 30 -5.43 0.46 1.00
C ILE A 30 -4.60 0.44 2.28
N ILE A 31 -3.45 -0.22 2.22
CA ILE A 31 -2.49 -0.23 3.32
C ILE A 31 -1.47 0.87 3.08
N GLU A 32 -1.18 1.66 4.11
CA GLU A 32 -0.12 2.66 4.11
C GLU A 32 0.90 2.35 5.21
N PHE A 33 2.18 2.30 4.86
CA PHE A 33 3.29 2.27 5.80
C PHE A 33 3.91 3.68 5.90
N ASP A 34 3.76 4.31 7.06
CA ASP A 34 4.39 5.60 7.35
C ASP A 34 5.79 5.37 7.91
N VAL A 35 6.80 5.76 7.13
CA VAL A 35 8.23 5.58 7.45
C VAL A 35 8.64 6.41 8.66
N ALA A 36 8.07 7.61 8.81
CA ALA A 36 8.43 8.52 9.90
C ALA A 36 7.88 8.02 11.24
N GLU A 37 6.66 7.49 11.24
CA GLU A 37 6.04 6.93 12.45
C GLU A 37 6.34 5.45 12.69
N GLN A 38 6.89 4.75 11.69
CA GLN A 38 7.11 3.31 11.71
C GLN A 38 5.81 2.50 11.97
N LYS A 39 4.70 2.99 11.42
CA LYS A 39 3.35 2.45 11.62
C LYS A 39 2.67 2.08 10.31
N ILE A 40 1.77 1.09 10.41
CA ILE A 40 0.96 0.61 9.31
C ILE A 40 -0.48 1.05 9.57
N TYR A 41 -1.07 1.69 8.57
CA TYR A 41 -2.44 2.17 8.56
C TYR A 41 -3.25 1.42 7.50
N SER A 42 -4.55 1.28 7.75
CA SER A 42 -5.53 0.79 6.78
C SER A 42 -6.55 1.90 6.55
N TYR A 43 -6.81 2.19 5.28
CA TYR A 43 -7.79 3.18 4.87
C TYR A 43 -8.79 2.58 3.89
N PRO A 44 -10.06 3.00 3.90
CA PRO A 44 -10.98 2.69 2.82
C PRO A 44 -10.41 3.15 1.47
N ALA A 45 -10.35 2.24 0.50
CA ALA A 45 -9.69 2.50 -0.77
C ALA A 45 -10.27 3.72 -1.49
N GLY A 46 -11.61 3.84 -1.54
CA GLY A 46 -12.30 4.97 -2.15
C GLY A 46 -11.94 6.31 -1.51
N ASP A 47 -11.92 6.38 -0.18
CA ASP A 47 -11.58 7.62 0.54
C ASP A 47 -10.13 8.00 0.29
N TYR A 48 -9.20 7.03 0.38
CA TYR A 48 -7.78 7.25 0.17
C TYR A 48 -7.48 7.72 -1.26
N ILE A 49 -8.02 7.02 -2.27
CA ILE A 49 -7.87 7.36 -3.69
C ILE A 49 -8.39 8.77 -3.98
N ASN A 50 -9.50 9.17 -3.35
CA ASN A 50 -10.05 10.52 -3.51
C ASN A 50 -9.14 11.62 -2.95
N THR A 51 -8.26 11.33 -1.98
CA THR A 51 -7.26 12.29 -1.49
C THR A 51 -6.12 12.54 -2.49
N LEU A 52 -5.91 11.64 -3.45
CA LEU A 52 -4.88 11.77 -4.46
C LEU A 52 -5.25 12.82 -5.52
N ARG A 53 -4.22 13.36 -6.16
CA ARG A 53 -4.39 14.27 -7.31
C ARG A 53 -5.01 13.51 -8.48
N GLU A 54 -5.80 14.21 -9.30
CA GLU A 54 -6.59 13.64 -10.41
C GLU A 54 -5.81 12.63 -11.25
N ARG A 55 -4.61 12.98 -11.75
CA ARG A 55 -3.77 12.07 -12.54
C ARG A 55 -3.40 10.77 -11.80
N THR A 56 -3.07 10.87 -10.52
CA THR A 56 -2.66 9.71 -9.71
C THR A 56 -3.86 8.91 -9.24
N ARG A 57 -5.02 9.57 -9.05
CA ARG A 57 -6.27 8.95 -8.64
C ARG A 57 -6.71 7.87 -9.62
N ASP A 58 -6.78 8.22 -10.91
CA ASP A 58 -7.24 7.28 -11.94
C ASP A 58 -6.28 6.09 -12.10
N GLU A 59 -4.97 6.36 -12.04
CA GLU A 59 -3.94 5.34 -12.10
C GLU A 59 -4.01 4.38 -10.90
N THR A 60 -4.13 4.91 -9.68
CA THR A 60 -4.27 4.12 -8.46
C THR A 60 -5.58 3.33 -8.45
N ALA A 61 -6.69 3.92 -8.91
CA ALA A 61 -7.97 3.22 -9.00
C ALA A 61 -7.88 2.02 -9.96
N HIS A 62 -7.21 2.19 -11.09
CA HIS A 62 -6.98 1.10 -12.03
C HIS A 62 -6.09 -0.01 -11.44
N GLN A 63 -4.96 0.37 -10.82
CA GLN A 63 -4.07 -0.58 -10.16
C GLN A 63 -4.79 -1.35 -9.05
N PHE A 64 -5.64 -0.67 -8.27
CA PHE A 64 -6.38 -1.30 -7.17
C PHE A 64 -7.35 -2.35 -7.69
N ALA A 65 -8.15 -2.00 -8.71
CA ALA A 65 -9.09 -2.93 -9.33
C ALA A 65 -8.40 -4.15 -9.95
N GLU A 66 -7.21 -3.99 -10.53
CA GLU A 66 -6.42 -5.11 -11.05
C GLU A 66 -5.85 -5.97 -9.91
N ALA A 67 -5.29 -5.36 -8.87
CA ALA A 67 -4.73 -6.09 -7.73
C ALA A 67 -5.78 -7.00 -7.05
N GLU A 68 -7.00 -6.49 -6.86
CA GLU A 68 -8.10 -7.29 -6.30
C GLU A 68 -8.43 -8.52 -7.15
N ARG A 69 -8.34 -8.43 -8.48
CA ARG A 69 -8.58 -9.57 -9.39
C ARG A 69 -7.48 -10.63 -9.33
N HIS A 70 -6.28 -10.22 -8.95
CA HIS A 70 -5.09 -11.08 -8.93
C HIS A 70 -4.72 -11.61 -7.54
N ASN A 71 -5.60 -11.44 -6.54
CA ASN A 71 -5.30 -11.77 -5.13
C ASN A 71 -4.02 -11.06 -4.63
N GLN A 72 -3.87 -9.81 -5.07
CA GLN A 72 -2.82 -8.89 -4.69
C GLN A 72 -3.40 -7.75 -3.85
N PHE A 73 -2.53 -6.97 -3.22
CA PHE A 73 -2.91 -5.75 -2.52
C PHE A 73 -1.96 -4.61 -2.87
N ILE A 74 -2.43 -3.38 -2.63
CA ILE A 74 -1.61 -2.19 -2.78
C ILE A 74 -1.10 -1.73 -1.42
N LEU A 75 0.22 -1.58 -1.34
CA LEU A 75 0.91 -0.95 -0.22
C LEU A 75 1.44 0.41 -0.66
N PHE A 76 1.06 1.46 0.05
CA PHE A 76 1.69 2.78 -0.05
C PHE A 76 2.77 2.92 1.00
N VAL A 77 3.98 3.32 0.61
CA VAL A 77 5.02 3.74 1.53
C VAL A 77 5.08 5.26 1.51
N LYS A 78 4.80 5.86 2.66
CA LYS A 78 4.79 7.30 2.85
C LYS A 78 6.02 7.71 3.65
N ASP A 79 6.89 8.45 2.98
CA ASP A 79 8.10 9.01 3.55
C ASP A 79 7.97 10.53 3.59
N ALA A 80 7.46 11.03 4.72
CA ALA A 80 7.29 12.46 4.93
C ALA A 80 8.64 13.21 4.99
N GLN A 81 9.73 12.55 5.38
CA GLN A 81 11.05 13.19 5.49
C GLN A 81 11.60 13.51 4.09
N ASN A 82 11.45 12.59 3.14
CA ASN A 82 11.87 12.79 1.75
C ASN A 82 10.73 13.30 0.85
N ARG A 83 9.53 13.54 1.40
CA ARG A 83 8.31 13.97 0.70
C ARG A 83 7.93 13.02 -0.44
N GLN A 84 8.12 11.72 -0.22
CA GLN A 84 7.82 10.67 -1.18
C GLN A 84 6.58 9.87 -0.75
N LEU A 85 5.79 9.48 -1.74
CA LEU A 85 4.73 8.50 -1.61
C LEU A 85 4.90 7.51 -2.77
N ARG A 86 5.21 6.26 -2.45
CA ARG A 86 5.44 5.21 -3.45
C ARG A 86 4.43 4.09 -3.25
N SER A 87 3.83 3.60 -4.33
CA SER A 87 2.94 2.44 -4.28
C SER A 87 3.67 1.17 -4.73
N TYR A 88 3.26 0.05 -4.14
CA TYR A 88 3.71 -1.30 -4.46
C TYR A 88 2.47 -2.17 -4.63
N VAL A 89 2.47 -3.01 -5.68
CA VAL A 89 1.48 -4.08 -5.83
C VAL A 89 2.16 -5.37 -5.43
N LEU A 90 1.63 -6.04 -4.41
CA LEU A 90 2.27 -7.20 -3.79
C LEU A 90 1.28 -8.36 -3.71
N ASP A 91 1.79 -9.57 -3.88
CA ASP A 91 1.00 -10.79 -3.79
C ASP A 91 0.59 -11.07 -2.33
N LEU A 92 -0.66 -11.48 -2.13
CA LEU A 92 -1.07 -12.03 -0.85
C LEU A 92 -0.47 -13.43 -0.71
N PRO A 93 0.18 -13.75 0.43
CA PRO A 93 0.62 -15.11 0.69
C PRO A 93 -0.59 -16.05 0.78
N GLU A 94 -0.43 -17.28 0.25
CA GLU A 94 -1.46 -18.34 0.26
C GLU A 94 -1.89 -18.78 1.67
#